data_AF-T1BRY6-F1
#
_entry.id   AF-T1BRY6-F1
#
_cell.length_a   1.000
_cell.length_b   1.000
_cell.length_c   1.000
_cell.angle_alpha   90.00
_cell.angle_beta   90.00
_cell.angle_gamma   90.00
#
_symmetry.space_group_name_H-M   'P 1'
#
loop_
_entity.id
_entity.type
_entity.pdbx_description
1 polymer ?
#
loop_
_entity_poly.entity_id
_entity_poly.type
_entity_poly.pdbx_seq_one_letter_code
_entity_poly.pdbx_strand_id
1 'polypeptide(L)'
;EALVYERVIRPLEGGSGPSGVLMKDLSSTYFEGNGVRSTLEAKGYSRDRVRGSLQVNWSLVLTPKGYPVTLEVYPGNTKDETTVAGTVERLRRVFGLTEGTFVGDRGMLTGTNLKLLHAAGFHYVVAETLW
;
A
#
# COMPACT_ATOMS: atom_id res chain seq x y z
N GLU A 1 8.09 -22.67 6.27
CA GLU A 1 9.13 -21.66 6.57
C GLU A 1 8.44 -20.44 7.19
N ALA A 2 8.93 -19.89 8.30
CA ALA A 2 8.32 -18.71 8.90
C ALA A 2 8.68 -17.48 8.03
N LEU A 3 7.66 -16.82 7.49
CA LEU A 3 7.80 -15.77 6.50
C LEU A 3 8.30 -14.46 7.12
N VAL A 4 8.75 -13.51 6.29
CA VAL A 4 9.45 -12.28 6.72
C VAL A 4 8.72 -11.52 7.83
N TYR A 5 7.38 -11.51 7.80
CA TYR A 5 6.58 -10.83 8.81
C TYR A 5 6.78 -11.42 10.21
N GLU A 6 6.67 -12.74 10.35
CA GLU A 6 6.79 -13.45 11.63
C GLU A 6 8.19 -13.31 12.25
N ARG A 7 9.22 -13.31 11.39
CA ARG A 7 10.62 -13.28 11.85
C ARG A 7 11.12 -11.88 12.18
N VAL A 8 10.62 -10.86 11.49
CA VAL A 8 11.17 -9.49 11.56
C VAL A 8 10.15 -8.52 12.13
N ILE A 9 8.95 -8.47 11.56
CA ILE A 9 7.96 -7.42 11.90
C ILE A 9 7.25 -7.72 13.22
N ARG A 10 6.76 -8.95 13.43
CA ARG A 10 6.02 -9.33 14.64
C ARG A 10 6.84 -9.12 15.94
N PRO A 11 8.15 -9.45 15.99
CA PRO A 11 8.97 -9.13 17.16
C PRO A 11 9.06 -7.62 17.46
N LEU A 12 9.17 -6.78 16.42
CA LEU A 12 9.22 -5.32 16.57
C LEU A 12 7.87 -4.76 17.09
N GLU A 13 6.76 -5.42 16.73
CA GLU A 13 5.43 -5.11 17.26
C GLU A 13 5.23 -5.55 18.72
N GLY A 14 6.12 -6.36 19.31
CA GLY A 14 6.02 -6.83 20.69
C GLY A 14 5.41 -8.22 20.85
N GLY A 15 5.34 -9.02 19.78
CA GLY A 15 5.32 -10.48 19.86
C GLY A 15 4.01 -11.21 20.19
N SER A 16 2.94 -10.54 20.62
CA SER A 16 1.73 -11.26 21.06
C SER A 16 0.45 -10.44 20.88
N GLY A 17 -0.18 -10.58 19.72
CA GLY A 17 -1.50 -10.04 19.41
C GLY A 17 -2.09 -10.72 18.17
N PRO A 18 -3.41 -10.59 17.92
CA PRO A 18 -4.04 -11.08 16.69
C PRO A 18 -3.37 -10.46 15.45
N SER A 19 -3.62 -11.09 14.31
CA SER A 19 -3.21 -10.71 12.95
C SER A 19 -3.10 -9.18 12.79
N GLY A 20 -1.89 -8.68 12.52
CA GLY A 20 -1.54 -7.28 12.71
C GLY A 20 -2.32 -6.29 11.85
N VAL A 21 -2.37 -5.04 12.31
CA VAL A 21 -2.91 -3.91 11.54
C VAL A 21 -1.89 -3.50 10.48
N LEU A 22 -2.36 -3.33 9.25
CA LEU A 22 -1.55 -2.97 8.09
C LEU A 22 -2.09 -1.67 7.50
N MET A 23 -1.33 -0.59 7.63
CA MET A 23 -1.72 0.74 7.16
C MET A 23 -1.07 0.99 5.81
N LYS A 24 -1.87 1.05 4.74
CA LYS A 24 -1.40 1.35 3.39
C LYS A 24 -1.68 2.81 3.04
N ASP A 25 -0.66 3.47 2.51
CA ASP A 25 -0.82 4.75 1.83
C ASP A 25 -0.10 4.73 0.46
N LEU A 26 -0.45 5.68 -0.40
CA LEU A 26 0.16 5.94 -1.70
C LEU A 26 0.47 7.43 -1.81
N SER A 27 1.75 7.75 -1.94
CA SER A 27 2.22 9.11 -2.20
C SER A 27 2.82 9.20 -3.60
N SER A 28 3.06 10.42 -4.07
CA SER A 28 3.80 10.68 -5.30
C SER A 28 4.97 11.61 -5.04
N THR A 29 6.02 11.45 -5.84
CA THR A 29 7.19 12.34 -5.82
C THR A 29 7.38 12.92 -7.21
N TYR A 30 7.27 14.24 -7.30
CA TYR A 30 7.56 14.97 -8.53
C TYR A 30 9.07 15.04 -8.79
N PHE A 31 9.46 15.15 -10.06
CA PHE A 31 10.84 15.44 -10.44
C PHE A 31 10.91 16.24 -11.74
N GLU A 32 12.08 16.83 -11.99
CA GLU A 32 12.41 17.61 -13.18
C GLU A 32 13.65 17.05 -13.88
N GLY A 33 13.84 17.46 -15.13
CA GLY A 33 14.99 17.07 -15.95
C GLY A 33 14.67 15.97 -16.97
N ASN A 34 15.67 15.66 -17.78
CA ASN A 34 15.60 14.69 -18.88
C ASN A 34 16.28 13.37 -18.49
N GLY A 35 16.07 12.90 -17.27
CA GLY A 35 16.72 11.69 -16.73
C GLY A 35 16.50 10.42 -17.56
N VAL A 36 16.97 9.27 -17.06
CA VAL A 36 16.78 7.99 -17.75
C VAL A 36 15.29 7.73 -17.93
N ARG A 37 14.86 7.59 -19.18
CA ARG A 37 13.46 7.30 -19.47
C ARG A 37 13.08 5.94 -18.91
N SER A 38 11.96 5.88 -18.20
CA SER A 38 11.50 4.71 -17.46
C SER A 38 10.02 4.47 -17.73
N THR A 39 9.54 3.26 -17.52
CA THR A 39 8.10 2.96 -17.57
C THR A 39 7.34 3.51 -16.35
N LEU A 40 8.07 3.98 -15.32
CA LEU A 40 7.49 4.53 -14.09
C LEU A 40 7.22 6.04 -14.15
N GLU A 41 7.86 6.75 -15.07
CA GLU A 41 7.65 8.19 -15.21
C GLU A 41 6.35 8.48 -15.96
N ALA A 42 5.42 9.14 -15.30
CA ALA A 42 4.17 9.56 -15.93
C ALA A 42 3.64 10.83 -15.28
N LYS A 43 2.82 11.58 -16.03
CA LYS A 43 2.05 12.70 -15.47
C LYS A 43 0.83 12.16 -14.76
N GLY A 44 0.62 12.58 -13.52
CA GLY A 44 -0.51 12.16 -12.70
C GLY A 44 -0.97 13.23 -11.75
N TYR A 45 -1.69 12.81 -10.71
CA TYR A 45 -2.07 13.70 -9.62
C TYR A 45 -0.88 13.86 -8.66
N SER A 46 -0.27 15.05 -8.66
CA SER A 46 0.87 15.35 -7.78
C SER A 46 0.40 15.63 -6.35
N ARG A 47 0.85 14.80 -5.41
CA ARG A 47 0.65 15.00 -3.97
C ARG A 47 1.51 16.15 -3.43
N ASP A 48 2.59 16.49 -4.14
CA ASP A 48 3.44 17.67 -3.92
C ASP A 48 2.81 18.99 -4.44
N ARG A 49 1.61 18.91 -5.04
CA ARG A 49 0.85 20.06 -5.60
C ARG A 49 1.53 20.76 -6.79
N VAL A 50 2.49 20.09 -7.45
CA VAL A 50 3.12 20.58 -8.68
C VAL A 50 2.31 20.05 -9.88
N ARG A 51 1.51 20.89 -10.53
CA ARG A 51 0.62 20.44 -11.60
C ARG A 51 1.39 20.13 -12.88
N GLY A 52 1.02 19.03 -13.54
CA GLY A 52 1.52 18.67 -14.87
C GLY A 52 2.98 18.19 -14.90
N SER A 53 3.58 17.96 -13.74
CA SER A 53 4.92 17.41 -13.59
C SER A 53 4.96 15.91 -13.89
N LEU A 54 6.16 15.44 -14.26
CA LEU A 54 6.48 14.02 -14.20
C LEU A 54 6.61 13.60 -12.74
N GLN A 55 6.12 12.41 -12.42
CA GLN A 55 6.18 11.87 -11.08
C GLN A 55 6.26 10.33 -11.12
N VAL A 56 6.60 9.78 -9.96
CA VAL A 56 6.47 8.35 -9.63
C VAL A 56 5.59 8.22 -8.40
N ASN A 57 4.85 7.12 -8.29
CA ASN A 57 4.03 6.84 -7.11
C ASN A 57 4.72 5.80 -6.23
N TRP A 58 4.70 6.01 -4.92
CA TRP A 58 5.27 5.13 -3.90
C TRP A 58 4.16 4.64 -2.98
N SER A 59 3.97 3.33 -2.91
CA SER A 59 3.08 2.73 -1.91
C SER A 59 3.88 2.13 -0.79
N LEU A 60 3.43 2.38 0.43
CA LEU A 60 4.04 1.87 1.65
C LEU A 60 2.98 1.22 2.52
N VAL A 61 3.29 0.05 3.06
CA VAL A 61 2.52 -0.59 4.12
C VAL A 61 3.32 -0.53 5.42
N LEU A 62 2.72 0.06 6.45
CA LEU A 62 3.31 0.21 7.77
C LEU A 62 2.51 -0.54 8.84
N THR A 63 3.17 -0.91 9.93
CA THR A 63 2.50 -1.26 11.19
C THR A 63 2.07 -0.01 11.96
N PRO A 64 1.21 -0.13 13.00
CA PRO A 64 0.85 1.00 13.86
C PRO A 64 2.03 1.67 14.58
N LYS A 65 3.12 0.94 14.83
CA LYS A 65 4.36 1.52 15.38
C LYS A 65 5.24 2.20 14.33
N GLY A 66 4.84 2.18 13.06
CA GLY A 66 5.56 2.81 11.95
C GLY A 66 6.61 1.93 11.29
N TYR A 67 6.64 0.61 11.54
CA TYR A 67 7.60 -0.27 10.88
C TYR A 67 7.17 -0.60 9.45
N PRO A 68 8.04 -0.44 8.44
CA PRO A 68 7.70 -0.75 7.06
C PRO A 68 7.64 -2.26 6.85
N VAL A 69 6.49 -2.73 6.35
CA VAL A 69 6.30 -4.11 5.91
C VAL A 69 6.75 -4.24 4.46
N THR A 70 6.20 -3.42 3.56
CA THR A 70 6.56 -3.46 2.14
C THR A 70 6.47 -2.08 1.48
N LEU A 71 7.30 -1.87 0.46
CA LEU A 71 7.29 -0.71 -0.43
C LEU A 71 7.17 -1.17 -1.89
N GLU A 72 6.31 -0.50 -2.65
CA GLU A 72 6.05 -0.75 -4.07
C GLU A 72 6.11 0.57 -4.84
N VAL A 73 6.67 0.56 -6.06
CA VAL A 73 6.81 1.75 -6.91
C VAL A 73 6.00 1.56 -8.17
N TYR A 74 5.21 2.58 -8.52
CA TYR A 74 4.27 2.54 -9.64
C TYR A 74 4.46 3.74 -10.57
N PRO A 75 3.99 3.63 -11.83
CA PRO A 75 3.88 4.77 -12.72
C PRO A 75 3.12 5.94 -12.10
N GLY A 76 3.58 7.16 -12.32
CA GLY A 76 3.00 8.37 -11.73
C GLY A 76 1.50 8.58 -11.96
N ASN A 77 0.92 7.97 -12.98
CA ASN A 77 -0.49 8.01 -13.33
C ASN A 77 -1.31 6.82 -12.78
N THR A 78 -0.71 5.98 -11.94
CA THR A 78 -1.37 4.82 -11.33
C THR A 78 -2.42 5.27 -10.34
N LYS A 79 -3.63 4.71 -10.45
CA LYS A 79 -4.72 5.00 -9.51
C LYS A 79 -4.55 4.21 -8.23
N ASP A 80 -4.92 4.83 -7.12
CA ASP A 80 -4.77 4.26 -5.78
C ASP A 80 -5.50 2.90 -5.66
N GLU A 81 -6.74 2.81 -6.14
CA GLU A 81 -7.55 1.59 -6.16
C GLU A 81 -6.90 0.42 -6.90
N THR A 82 -6.09 0.65 -7.94
CA THR A 82 -5.50 -0.44 -8.73
C THR A 82 -4.30 -1.10 -8.04
N THR A 83 -3.82 -0.52 -6.93
CA THR A 83 -2.63 -1.01 -6.22
C THR A 83 -2.95 -2.06 -5.15
N VAL A 84 -4.19 -2.10 -4.65
CA VAL A 84 -4.57 -2.94 -3.50
C VAL A 84 -4.38 -4.43 -3.76
N ALA A 85 -4.79 -4.90 -4.94
CA ALA A 85 -4.67 -6.32 -5.31
C ALA A 85 -3.21 -6.80 -5.29
N GLY A 86 -2.30 -6.02 -5.87
CA GLY A 86 -0.86 -6.32 -5.88
C GLY A 86 -0.26 -6.34 -4.48
N THR A 87 -0.62 -5.36 -3.65
CA THR A 87 -0.17 -5.32 -2.25
C THR A 87 -0.63 -6.55 -1.47
N VAL A 88 -1.91 -6.96 -1.59
CA VAL A 88 -2.44 -8.14 -0.89
C VAL A 88 -1.73 -9.42 -1.36
N GLU A 89 -1.52 -9.58 -2.66
CA GLU A 89 -0.77 -10.72 -3.20
C GLU A 89 0.65 -10.76 -2.63
N ARG A 90 1.33 -9.61 -2.59
CA ARG A 90 2.69 -9.48 -2.07
C ARG A 90 2.77 -9.78 -0.57
N LEU A 91 1.83 -9.26 0.23
CA LEU A 91 1.73 -9.55 1.66
C LEU A 91 1.59 -11.06 1.91
N ARG A 92 0.79 -11.74 1.11
CA ARG A 92 0.63 -13.20 1.19
C ARG A 92 1.88 -13.96 0.76
N ARG A 93 2.41 -13.66 -0.44
CA ARG A 93 3.49 -14.46 -1.06
C ARG A 93 4.87 -14.20 -0.47
N VAL A 94 5.19 -12.95 -0.14
CA VAL A 94 6.53 -12.55 0.34
C VAL A 94 6.57 -12.54 1.86
N PHE A 95 5.51 -12.03 2.50
CA PHE A 95 5.49 -11.78 3.94
C PHE A 95 4.73 -12.84 4.74
N GLY A 96 3.94 -13.69 4.07
CA GLY A 96 3.16 -14.74 4.73
C GLY A 96 1.96 -14.29 5.51
N LEU A 97 1.56 -13.04 5.32
CA LEU A 97 0.36 -12.50 5.92
C LEU A 97 -0.85 -12.98 5.12
N THR A 98 -1.61 -13.89 5.71
CA THR A 98 -2.87 -14.42 5.16
C THR A 98 -4.10 -13.87 5.86
N GLU A 99 -3.90 -13.06 6.89
CA GLU A 99 -4.94 -12.44 7.70
C GLU A 99 -4.41 -11.17 8.35
N GLY A 100 -5.31 -10.31 8.80
CA GLY A 100 -4.98 -9.03 9.41
C GLY A 100 -6.09 -8.01 9.22
N THR A 101 -5.84 -6.79 9.68
CA THR A 101 -6.74 -5.65 9.44
C THR A 101 -6.05 -4.68 8.50
N PHE A 102 -6.58 -4.56 7.29
CA PHE A 102 -6.11 -3.64 6.28
C PHE A 102 -6.75 -2.26 6.48
N VAL A 103 -5.93 -1.23 6.66
CA VAL A 103 -6.35 0.14 6.80
C VAL A 103 -5.88 0.91 5.58
N GLY A 104 -6.81 1.53 4.87
CA GLY A 104 -6.51 2.32 3.69
C GLY A 104 -7.47 3.49 3.53
N ASP A 105 -7.10 4.42 2.67
CA ASP A 105 -7.94 5.58 2.38
C ASP A 105 -9.14 5.20 1.50
N ARG A 106 -10.08 6.15 1.36
CA ARG A 106 -11.27 6.00 0.53
C ARG A 106 -10.91 5.72 -0.95
N GLY A 107 -9.86 6.36 -1.45
CA GLY A 107 -9.43 6.25 -2.85
C GLY A 107 -8.95 4.85 -3.22
N MET A 108 -8.46 4.09 -2.24
CA MET A 108 -7.99 2.71 -2.42
C MET A 108 -9.10 1.67 -2.29
N LEU A 109 -10.16 1.93 -1.52
CA LEU A 109 -11.04 0.85 -1.05
C LEU A 109 -12.42 0.86 -1.71
N THR A 110 -12.41 0.58 -3.02
CA THR A 110 -13.62 0.31 -3.81
C THR A 110 -14.33 -0.98 -3.37
N GLY A 111 -15.61 -1.13 -3.69
CA GLY A 111 -16.35 -2.37 -3.39
C GLY A 111 -15.70 -3.65 -3.96
N THR A 112 -14.99 -3.55 -5.09
CA THR A 112 -14.18 -4.66 -5.64
C THR A 112 -13.01 -4.99 -4.73
N ASN A 113 -12.29 -3.98 -4.24
CA ASN A 113 -11.15 -4.16 -3.33
C ASN A 113 -11.59 -4.67 -1.97
N LEU A 114 -12.75 -4.26 -1.45
CA LEU A 114 -13.31 -4.80 -0.21
C LEU A 114 -13.61 -6.30 -0.32
N LYS A 115 -14.23 -6.72 -1.43
CA LYS A 115 -14.46 -8.15 -1.72
C LYS A 115 -13.15 -8.92 -1.84
N LEU A 116 -12.14 -8.32 -2.48
CA LEU A 116 -10.80 -8.90 -2.61
C LEU A 116 -10.14 -9.09 -1.24
N LEU A 117 -10.15 -8.07 -0.38
CA LEU A 117 -9.60 -8.13 0.97
C LEU A 117 -10.29 -9.22 1.81
N HIS A 118 -11.62 -9.23 1.80
CA HIS A 118 -12.40 -10.23 2.50
C HIS A 118 -12.09 -11.66 2.00
N ALA A 119 -12.07 -11.87 0.68
CA ALA A 119 -11.73 -13.17 0.09
C ALA A 119 -10.29 -13.61 0.38
N ALA A 120 -9.39 -12.65 0.62
CA ALA A 120 -7.99 -12.90 0.98
C ALA A 120 -7.78 -13.12 2.49
N GLY A 121 -8.83 -13.07 3.33
CA GLY A 121 -8.75 -13.28 4.77
C GLY A 121 -8.49 -12.02 5.59
N PHE A 122 -8.58 -10.83 4.99
CA PHE A 122 -8.35 -9.56 5.68
C PHE A 122 -9.66 -8.90 6.10
N HIS A 123 -9.69 -8.47 7.37
CA HIS A 123 -10.61 -7.41 7.80
C HIS A 123 -10.14 -6.07 7.25
N TYR A 124 -11.01 -5.05 7.27
CA TYR A 124 -10.64 -3.74 6.77
C TYR A 124 -11.27 -2.59 7.55
N VAL A 125 -10.57 -1.46 7.58
CA VAL A 125 -11.06 -0.17 8.06
C VAL A 125 -10.90 0.84 6.93
N VAL A 126 -11.98 1.51 6.58
CA VAL A 126 -12.03 2.44 5.46
C VAL A 126 -12.67 3.75 5.89
N ALA A 127 -12.18 4.86 5.34
CA ALA A 127 -12.88 6.13 5.45
C ALA A 127 -13.98 6.17 4.38
N GLU A 128 -15.22 6.41 4.80
CA GLU A 128 -16.36 6.63 3.90
C GLU A 128 -16.94 8.03 4.13
N THR A 129 -17.35 8.69 3.06
CA THR A 129 -18.04 9.98 3.18
C THR A 129 -19.54 9.71 3.30
N LEU A 130 -20.07 9.86 4.51
CA LEU A 130 -21.51 9.89 4.72
C LEU A 130 -22.02 11.27 4.26
N TRP A 131 -22.94 11.25 3.31
CA TRP A 131 -23.63 12.41 2.75
C TRP A 131 -24.30 13.29 3.81
#